data_AF-A0A9E3XQ91-F1
#
_entry.id   AF-A0A9E3XQ91-F1
#
_cell.length_a   1.000
_cell.length_b   1.000
_cell.length_c   1.000
_cell.angle_alpha   90.00
_cell.angle_beta   90.00
_cell.angle_gamma   90.00
#
_symmetry.space_group_name_H-M   'P 1'
#
loop_
_entity.id
_entity.type
_entity.pdbx_description
1 polymer ?
#
loop_
_entity_poly.entity_id
_entity_poly.type
_entity_poly.pdbx_seq_one_letter_code
_entity_poly.pdbx_strand_id
1 'polypeptide(L)'
;LLGRARGSAVSADAERAYLASTLEGSTLSPPAFDTAGFERISALRAKMTSVSGVTADTLLPDATLTEHGLKFINEVTPGAEIARVMGVDASKVQDPVRVYGGMYHGKAPEELAQKILDESIARGAFDKSRIVLYVPSGSGHVNPMPVAASEYETLGDIASVAMQYGKKPSVKSLDKVDDATALFQSVLDKFHAHIDAMPEAGRPKLTAYGESLGAWSVQDTWLQSGVEGLRSSGLDEVINVGSPRFSGFRSRAIGLAGHKLDPTGTIFEFNDINELRALDRSARDGVRGYLLTHYNDPVNKFSPAMFVQRPEWLSRSENAMGVPRKMKWLPGVSGLQGVMDTINGTNPNAGILARTGHDYRADMAPVMAEVLGTGTTESQLSRINGALTQLELARVNMPKPTPRLAVAA
;
A
#
# COMPACT_ATOMS: atom_id res chain seq x y z
N LEU A 1 3.92 -47.91 -3.82
CA LEU A 1 5.04 -48.32 -4.69
C LEU A 1 5.14 -47.34 -5.84
N LEU A 2 6.26 -46.63 -5.89
CA LEU A 2 6.55 -45.46 -6.73
C LEU A 2 6.40 -45.75 -8.23
N GLY A 3 5.44 -45.09 -8.88
CA GLY A 3 5.37 -44.95 -10.33
C GLY A 3 5.68 -43.50 -10.71
N ARG A 4 6.84 -43.28 -11.34
CA ARG A 4 7.29 -41.98 -11.85
C ARG A 4 6.29 -41.41 -12.85
N ALA A 5 5.46 -40.45 -12.44
CA ALA A 5 4.77 -39.56 -13.36
C ALA A 5 5.74 -38.45 -13.76
N ARG A 6 6.21 -38.48 -15.01
CA ARG A 6 6.97 -37.39 -15.63
C ARG A 6 6.07 -36.14 -15.64
N GLY A 7 6.47 -35.10 -14.91
CA GLY A 7 5.82 -33.80 -14.97
C GLY A 7 5.82 -33.29 -16.41
N SER A 8 4.64 -32.95 -16.92
CA SER A 8 4.54 -32.16 -18.13
C SER A 8 5.12 -30.78 -17.81
N ALA A 9 6.35 -30.54 -18.26
CA ALA A 9 6.89 -29.19 -18.36
C ALA A 9 5.89 -28.37 -19.17
N VAL A 10 5.30 -27.36 -18.54
CA VAL A 10 4.69 -26.25 -19.25
C VAL A 10 5.76 -25.74 -20.20
N SER A 11 5.51 -25.77 -21.51
CA SER A 11 6.54 -25.37 -22.46
C SER A 11 6.93 -23.93 -22.17
N ALA A 12 8.23 -23.64 -22.21
CA ALA A 12 8.75 -22.27 -22.05
C ALA A 12 8.06 -21.28 -23.02
N ASP A 13 7.47 -21.78 -24.11
CA ASP A 13 6.70 -21.00 -25.07
C ASP A 13 5.30 -20.60 -24.56
N ALA A 14 4.64 -21.41 -23.74
CA ALA A 14 3.36 -21.05 -23.11
C ALA A 14 3.55 -20.01 -22.00
N GLU A 15 4.65 -20.10 -21.26
CA GLU A 15 5.05 -19.12 -20.25
C GLU A 15 5.47 -17.79 -20.91
N ARG A 16 6.22 -17.86 -22.03
CA ARG A 16 6.53 -16.67 -22.86
C ARG A 16 5.31 -16.06 -23.52
N ALA A 17 4.35 -16.84 -23.98
CA ALA A 17 3.12 -16.31 -24.59
C ALA A 17 2.22 -15.64 -23.54
N TYR A 18 2.16 -16.18 -22.32
CA TYR A 18 1.45 -15.54 -21.20
C TYR A 18 2.12 -14.21 -20.82
N LEU A 19 3.45 -14.19 -20.66
CA LEU A 19 4.22 -12.98 -20.40
C LEU A 19 4.11 -11.96 -21.55
N ALA A 20 4.15 -12.39 -22.80
CA ALA A 20 4.00 -11.50 -23.96
C ALA A 20 2.60 -10.87 -24.03
N SER A 21 1.54 -11.63 -23.68
CA SER A 21 0.16 -11.12 -23.66
C SER A 21 -0.14 -10.20 -22.46
N THR A 22 0.68 -10.24 -21.40
CA THR A 22 0.60 -9.31 -20.24
C THR A 22 1.54 -8.12 -20.37
N LEU A 23 2.43 -8.12 -21.37
CA LEU A 23 3.44 -7.08 -21.64
C LEU A 23 3.16 -6.30 -22.94
N GLU A 24 1.95 -6.39 -23.52
CA GLU A 24 1.53 -5.48 -24.59
C GLU A 24 1.39 -4.06 -24.03
N GLY A 25 2.53 -3.39 -23.92
CA GLY A 25 2.67 -2.12 -23.22
C GLY A 25 4.07 -1.82 -22.66
N SER A 26 5.16 -2.48 -23.07
CA SER A 26 6.52 -1.91 -23.23
C SER A 26 7.60 -3.01 -23.30
N THR A 27 8.10 -3.31 -24.49
CA THR A 27 9.35 -4.06 -24.70
C THR A 27 10.58 -3.16 -24.53
N LEU A 28 10.58 -2.29 -23.53
CA LEU A 28 11.76 -1.50 -23.17
C LEU A 28 12.57 -2.32 -22.18
N SER A 29 13.84 -2.61 -22.50
CA SER A 29 14.79 -3.07 -21.50
C SER A 29 14.68 -2.16 -20.27
N PRO A 30 14.67 -2.72 -19.05
CA PRO A 30 14.58 -1.90 -17.85
C PRO A 30 15.69 -0.84 -17.89
N PRO A 31 15.38 0.43 -17.56
CA PRO A 31 16.36 1.50 -17.61
C PRO A 31 17.57 1.13 -16.74
N ALA A 32 18.77 1.55 -17.16
CA ALA A 32 19.96 1.34 -16.36
C ALA A 32 19.81 2.01 -14.99
N PHE A 33 20.33 1.38 -13.93
CA PHE A 33 20.34 1.95 -12.59
C PHE A 33 21.28 3.16 -12.52
N ASP A 34 20.77 4.31 -12.06
CA ASP A 34 21.55 5.54 -11.88
C ASP A 34 22.24 5.57 -10.51
N THR A 35 23.44 4.99 -10.43
CA THR A 35 24.25 4.95 -9.20
C THR A 35 24.59 6.36 -8.69
N ALA A 36 24.95 7.29 -9.58
CA ALA A 36 25.39 8.63 -9.18
C ALA A 36 24.21 9.48 -8.66
N GLY A 37 23.04 9.35 -9.26
CA GLY A 37 21.79 9.93 -8.74
C GLY A 37 21.46 9.36 -7.36
N PHE A 38 21.56 8.04 -7.19
CA PHE A 38 21.28 7.37 -5.92
C PHE A 38 22.19 7.84 -4.77
N GLU A 39 23.52 7.94 -4.98
CA GLU A 39 24.46 8.42 -3.96
C GLU A 39 24.15 9.86 -3.54
N ARG A 40 23.83 10.72 -4.51
CA ARG A 40 23.44 12.12 -4.27
C ARG A 40 22.19 12.21 -3.40
N ILE A 41 21.15 11.44 -3.72
CA ILE A 41 19.89 11.40 -2.96
C ILE A 41 20.13 10.85 -1.56
N SER A 42 20.96 9.82 -1.43
CA SER A 42 21.32 9.22 -0.14
C SER A 42 22.00 10.21 0.80
N ALA A 43 22.89 11.05 0.29
CA ALA A 43 23.53 12.11 1.08
C ALA A 43 22.54 13.19 1.57
N LEU A 44 21.47 13.46 0.81
CA LEU A 44 20.40 14.38 1.23
C LEU A 44 19.54 13.76 2.33
N ARG A 45 19.11 12.50 2.16
CA ARG A 45 18.33 11.73 3.15
C ARG A 45 19.01 11.66 4.52
N ALA A 46 20.34 11.64 4.55
CA ALA A 46 21.12 11.59 5.79
C ALA A 46 20.91 12.82 6.69
N LYS A 47 20.45 13.95 6.13
CA LYS A 47 20.34 15.25 6.81
C LYS A 47 18.91 15.65 7.18
N MET A 48 17.92 14.84 6.83
CA MET A 48 16.50 15.18 7.00
C MET A 48 16.02 14.95 8.43
N THR A 49 15.86 16.01 9.21
CA THR A 49 15.34 15.97 10.59
C THR A 49 13.83 15.74 10.65
N SER A 50 13.13 15.88 9.52
CA SER A 50 11.71 15.58 9.32
C SER A 50 11.38 14.08 9.35
N VAL A 51 12.39 13.23 9.57
CA VAL A 51 12.24 11.77 9.57
C VAL A 51 12.58 11.21 10.94
N SER A 52 11.71 10.35 11.47
CA SER A 52 11.92 9.68 12.77
C SER A 52 13.21 8.86 12.78
N GLY A 53 13.94 8.87 13.90
CA GLY A 53 15.18 8.10 14.06
C GLY A 53 16.42 8.70 13.37
N VAL A 54 16.33 9.89 12.77
CA VAL A 54 17.51 10.58 12.20
C VAL A 54 18.29 11.37 13.24
N THR A 55 17.63 11.80 14.31
CA THR A 55 18.19 12.63 15.38
C THR A 55 18.14 11.91 16.72
N ALA A 56 19.05 12.28 17.63
CA ALA A 56 19.19 11.64 18.94
C ALA A 56 17.97 11.84 19.88
N ASP A 57 17.11 12.81 19.58
CA ASP A 57 15.88 13.15 20.33
C ASP A 57 14.63 12.37 19.86
N THR A 58 14.78 11.33 19.04
CA THR A 58 13.65 10.45 18.64
C THR A 58 12.93 9.83 19.84
N LEU A 59 11.61 9.95 19.89
CA LEU A 59 10.73 9.34 20.90
C LEU A 59 10.42 7.87 20.59
N LEU A 60 10.72 7.46 19.34
CA LEU A 60 10.68 6.09 18.84
C LEU A 60 12.13 5.58 18.72
N PRO A 61 12.63 4.80 19.70
CA PRO A 61 14.03 4.39 19.73
C PRO A 61 14.32 3.35 18.65
N ASP A 62 15.50 3.43 18.05
CA ASP A 62 15.97 2.57 16.94
C ASP A 62 15.84 1.07 17.23
N ALA A 63 15.97 0.65 18.50
CA ALA A 63 15.82 -0.75 18.90
C ALA A 63 14.42 -1.32 18.62
N THR A 64 13.41 -0.47 18.38
CA THR A 64 12.05 -0.87 18.01
C THR A 64 11.84 -0.95 16.50
N LEU A 65 12.74 -0.37 15.69
CA LEU A 65 12.67 -0.38 14.23
C LEU A 65 13.18 -1.71 13.68
N THR A 66 12.34 -2.34 12.86
CA THR A 66 12.75 -3.52 12.08
C THR A 66 13.45 -3.09 10.79
N GLU A 67 14.02 -4.05 10.03
CA GLU A 67 14.57 -3.79 8.69
C GLU A 67 13.56 -3.05 7.80
N HIS A 68 12.26 -3.35 7.93
CA HIS A 68 11.21 -2.67 7.18
C HIS A 68 10.99 -1.23 7.63
N GLY A 69 11.03 -0.97 8.94
CA GLY A 69 10.97 0.39 9.47
C GLY A 69 12.15 1.24 9.02
N LEU A 70 13.36 0.67 9.07
CA LEU A 70 14.58 1.31 8.57
C LEU A 70 14.50 1.62 7.08
N LYS A 71 13.97 0.70 6.25
CA LYS A 71 13.73 0.97 4.82
C LYS A 71 12.74 2.11 4.63
N PHE A 72 11.62 2.08 5.33
CA PHE A 72 10.59 3.13 5.22
C PHE A 72 11.18 4.52 5.52
N ILE A 73 11.93 4.70 6.60
CA ILE A 73 12.49 6.02 6.94
C ILE A 73 13.66 6.43 6.02
N ASN A 74 14.48 5.47 5.56
CA ASN A 74 15.64 5.77 4.71
C ASN A 74 15.28 5.98 3.24
N GLU A 75 14.10 5.56 2.80
CA GLU A 75 13.64 5.71 1.42
C GLU A 75 12.84 7.01 1.18
N VAL A 76 12.85 7.96 2.13
CA VAL A 76 12.22 9.29 1.97
C VAL A 76 12.71 10.01 0.71
N THR A 77 11.84 10.72 0.01
CA THR A 77 12.20 11.48 -1.20
C THR A 77 12.54 12.92 -0.81
N PRO A 78 13.82 13.36 -0.87
CA PRO A 78 14.19 14.72 -0.49
C PRO A 78 13.55 15.77 -1.41
N GLY A 79 13.28 16.98 -0.91
CA GLY A 79 12.66 18.05 -1.68
C GLY A 79 13.42 18.42 -2.95
N ALA A 80 14.76 18.38 -2.92
CA ALA A 80 15.56 18.63 -4.12
C ALA A 80 15.32 17.58 -5.23
N GLU A 81 15.07 16.32 -4.86
CA GLU A 81 14.73 15.26 -5.81
C GLU A 81 13.29 15.44 -6.33
N ILE A 82 12.36 15.79 -5.46
CA ILE A 82 10.98 16.10 -5.84
C ILE A 82 10.94 17.25 -6.84
N ALA A 83 11.66 18.36 -6.59
CA ALA A 83 11.73 19.51 -7.50
C ALA A 83 12.25 19.09 -8.90
N ARG A 84 13.30 18.26 -8.93
CA ARG A 84 13.90 17.75 -10.16
C ARG A 84 12.93 16.86 -10.95
N VAL A 85 12.30 15.88 -10.29
CA VAL A 85 11.37 14.94 -10.94
C VAL A 85 10.09 15.66 -11.38
N MET A 86 9.58 16.56 -10.55
CA MET A 86 8.35 17.30 -10.86
C MET A 86 8.58 18.42 -11.87
N GLY A 87 9.82 18.85 -12.08
CA GLY A 87 10.17 19.92 -13.02
C GLY A 87 9.70 21.29 -12.50
N VAL A 88 9.79 21.50 -11.20
CA VAL A 88 9.36 22.73 -10.52
C VAL A 88 10.53 23.38 -9.80
N ASP A 89 10.38 24.66 -9.46
CA ASP A 89 11.37 25.37 -8.67
C ASP A 89 11.50 24.77 -7.27
N ALA A 90 12.73 24.64 -6.77
CA ALA A 90 13.00 24.06 -5.44
C ALA A 90 12.34 24.84 -4.29
N SER A 91 12.08 26.14 -4.46
CA SER A 91 11.35 26.96 -3.48
C SER A 91 9.88 26.58 -3.32
N LYS A 92 9.31 25.79 -4.25
CA LYS A 92 7.92 25.31 -4.20
C LYS A 92 7.77 23.94 -3.56
N VAL A 93 8.87 23.36 -3.09
CA VAL A 93 8.93 21.97 -2.63
C VAL A 93 9.39 21.94 -1.19
N GLN A 94 8.81 21.03 -0.42
CA GLN A 94 9.20 20.79 0.96
C GLN A 94 9.89 19.42 1.10
N ASP A 95 10.61 19.23 2.20
CA ASP A 95 11.02 17.89 2.61
C ASP A 95 9.82 17.16 3.24
N PRO A 96 9.46 15.95 2.78
CA PRO A 96 8.41 15.14 3.40
C PRO A 96 8.74 14.77 4.85
N VAL A 97 7.69 14.45 5.61
CA VAL A 97 7.82 13.86 6.95
C VAL A 97 7.59 12.35 6.86
N ARG A 98 8.43 11.54 7.51
CA ARG A 98 8.22 10.09 7.68
C ARG A 98 8.36 9.68 9.13
N VAL A 99 7.33 9.03 9.66
CA VAL A 99 7.31 8.46 11.02
C VAL A 99 6.99 6.98 10.93
N TYR A 100 7.79 6.15 11.60
CA TYR A 100 7.55 4.71 11.67
C TYR A 100 7.43 4.22 13.12
N GLY A 101 6.20 3.92 13.53
CA GLY A 101 5.89 3.26 14.80
C GLY A 101 6.40 1.82 14.81
N GLY A 102 7.59 1.61 15.38
CA GLY A 102 8.18 0.28 15.56
C GLY A 102 7.39 -0.61 16.53
N MET A 103 7.83 -1.85 16.66
CA MET A 103 7.18 -2.83 17.55
C MET A 103 7.47 -2.50 19.02
N TYR A 104 6.43 -2.27 19.82
CA TYR A 104 6.55 -2.17 21.27
C TYR A 104 6.10 -3.47 21.94
N HIS A 105 7.07 -4.23 22.42
CA HIS A 105 6.82 -5.50 23.09
C HIS A 105 6.05 -5.28 24.41
N GLY A 106 4.83 -5.80 24.51
CA GLY A 106 4.05 -5.86 25.76
C GLY A 106 3.31 -4.58 26.17
N LYS A 107 3.13 -3.60 25.27
CA LYS A 107 2.36 -2.38 25.53
C LYS A 107 0.96 -2.44 24.92
N ALA A 108 0.02 -1.71 25.53
CA ALA A 108 -1.30 -1.51 24.97
C ALA A 108 -1.22 -0.67 23.66
N PRO A 109 -2.08 -0.93 22.65
CA PRO A 109 -2.09 -0.19 21.40
C PRO A 109 -2.15 1.34 21.57
N GLU A 110 -2.84 1.82 22.61
CA GLU A 110 -3.02 3.23 22.94
C GLU A 110 -1.70 3.90 23.34
N GLU A 111 -0.81 3.19 24.04
CA GLU A 111 0.50 3.73 24.42
C GLU A 111 1.40 3.91 23.21
N LEU A 112 1.38 2.94 22.28
CA LEU A 112 2.13 3.04 21.03
C LEU A 112 1.57 4.16 20.16
N ALA A 113 0.25 4.23 20.03
CA ALA A 113 -0.42 5.29 19.29
C ALA A 113 -0.07 6.68 19.84
N GLN A 114 0.04 6.85 21.16
CA GLN A 114 0.47 8.12 21.75
C GLN A 114 1.90 8.49 21.34
N LYS A 115 2.83 7.53 21.40
CA LYS A 115 4.22 7.76 20.98
C LYS A 115 4.35 8.08 19.50
N ILE A 116 3.54 7.45 18.65
CA ILE A 116 3.48 7.75 17.21
C ILE A 116 2.97 9.19 17.00
N LEU A 117 1.93 9.59 17.72
CA LEU A 117 1.43 10.97 17.69
C LEU A 117 2.51 11.96 18.14
N ASP A 118 3.14 11.72 19.29
CA ASP A 118 4.15 12.63 19.85
C ASP A 118 5.35 12.78 18.90
N GLU A 119 5.84 11.68 18.33
CA GLU A 119 6.91 11.72 17.31
C GLU A 119 6.43 12.47 16.06
N SER A 120 5.19 12.27 15.63
CA SER A 120 4.64 12.98 14.45
C SER A 120 4.55 14.48 14.68
N ILE A 121 4.16 14.92 15.89
CA ILE A 121 4.21 16.33 16.28
C ILE A 121 5.66 16.83 16.26
N ALA A 122 6.60 16.09 16.88
CA ALA A 122 8.00 16.48 16.96
C ALA A 122 8.68 16.62 15.59
N ARG A 123 8.23 15.85 14.58
CA ARG A 123 8.73 15.90 13.20
C ARG A 123 8.02 16.91 12.30
N GLY A 124 7.02 17.63 12.80
CA GLY A 124 6.26 18.61 12.01
C GLY A 124 5.27 17.96 11.05
N ALA A 125 4.72 16.77 11.38
CA ALA A 125 3.72 16.11 10.54
C ALA A 125 2.46 16.97 10.36
N PHE A 126 2.07 17.71 11.40
CA PHE A 126 0.88 18.57 11.41
C PHE A 126 1.14 19.96 10.79
N ASP A 127 2.37 20.26 10.36
CA ASP A 127 2.67 21.44 9.54
C ASP A 127 2.40 21.19 8.04
N LYS A 128 2.17 19.93 7.67
CA LYS A 128 1.86 19.51 6.31
C LYS A 128 0.39 19.68 6.02
N SER A 129 0.01 19.89 4.76
CA SER A 129 -1.41 19.91 4.38
C SER A 129 -2.06 18.52 4.33
N ARG A 130 -1.26 17.45 4.39
CA ARG A 130 -1.74 16.06 4.31
C ARG A 130 -0.95 15.11 5.18
N ILE A 131 -1.68 14.23 5.87
CA ILE A 131 -1.14 13.09 6.61
C ILE A 131 -1.72 11.81 6.02
N VAL A 132 -0.87 10.83 5.73
CA VAL A 132 -1.30 9.49 5.31
C VAL A 132 -0.85 8.47 6.35
N LEU A 133 -1.83 7.78 6.93
CA LEU A 133 -1.64 6.65 7.85
C LEU A 133 -1.50 5.37 7.03
N TYR A 134 -0.27 4.87 6.90
CA TYR A 134 0.05 3.62 6.21
C TYR A 134 -0.03 2.44 7.18
N VAL A 135 -0.98 1.53 6.93
CA VAL A 135 -1.07 0.25 7.64
C VAL A 135 -0.33 -0.81 6.82
N PRO A 136 0.86 -1.24 7.25
CA PRO A 136 1.68 -2.18 6.50
C PRO A 136 1.05 -3.56 6.44
N SER A 137 1.66 -4.44 5.64
CA SER A 137 1.39 -5.87 5.74
C SER A 137 1.92 -6.46 7.05
N GLY A 138 1.55 -7.71 7.38
CA GLY A 138 1.86 -8.35 8.67
C GLY A 138 3.34 -8.48 9.05
N SER A 139 4.26 -8.19 8.13
CA SER A 139 5.71 -8.14 8.34
C SER A 139 6.23 -6.78 8.85
N GLY A 140 5.39 -5.74 8.77
CA GLY A 140 5.79 -4.34 8.92
C GLY A 140 6.25 -3.69 7.61
N HIS A 141 6.26 -4.43 6.50
CA HIS A 141 6.60 -3.86 5.20
C HIS A 141 5.50 -2.91 4.70
N VAL A 142 5.88 -1.65 4.45
CA VAL A 142 5.12 -0.67 3.68
C VAL A 142 5.65 -0.67 2.24
N ASN A 143 4.74 -0.77 1.27
CA ASN A 143 5.07 -0.60 -0.14
C ASN A 143 5.60 0.83 -0.37
N PRO A 144 6.81 1.02 -0.90
CA PRO A 144 7.37 2.36 -1.06
C PRO A 144 6.77 3.14 -2.22
N MET A 145 6.10 2.47 -3.16
CA MET A 145 5.53 3.11 -4.35
C MET A 145 4.46 4.16 -4.03
N PRO A 146 3.39 3.86 -3.24
CA PRO A 146 2.39 4.87 -2.88
C PRO A 146 2.98 6.00 -2.02
N VAL A 147 3.97 5.69 -1.18
CA VAL A 147 4.66 6.68 -0.33
C VAL A 147 5.45 7.65 -1.19
N ALA A 148 6.34 7.16 -2.04
CA ALA A 148 7.14 8.03 -2.91
C ALA A 148 6.30 8.76 -3.97
N ALA A 149 5.28 8.10 -4.53
CA ALA A 149 4.34 8.75 -5.46
C ALA A 149 3.66 9.96 -4.80
N SER A 150 3.07 9.76 -3.61
CA SER A 150 2.40 10.85 -2.90
C SER A 150 3.37 11.97 -2.49
N GLU A 151 4.62 11.67 -2.13
CA GLU A 151 5.66 12.69 -1.90
C GLU A 151 5.94 13.56 -3.13
N TYR A 152 6.02 12.96 -4.32
CA TYR A 152 6.17 13.72 -5.56
C TYR A 152 4.93 14.56 -5.87
N GLU A 153 3.75 13.95 -5.78
CA GLU A 153 2.47 14.55 -6.17
C GLU A 153 2.05 15.71 -5.26
N THR A 154 2.42 15.69 -3.98
CA THR A 154 2.18 16.78 -3.03
C THR A 154 3.33 17.79 -2.95
N LEU A 155 4.36 17.65 -3.79
CA LEU A 155 5.58 18.47 -3.71
C LEU A 155 6.24 18.43 -2.30
N GLY A 156 6.17 17.26 -1.65
CA GLY A 156 6.68 17.04 -0.30
C GLY A 156 5.88 17.68 0.84
N ASP A 157 4.72 18.27 0.52
CA ASP A 157 3.74 18.74 1.51
C ASP A 157 2.88 17.58 2.04
N ILE A 158 3.55 16.59 2.65
CA ILE A 158 2.93 15.38 3.17
C ILE A 158 3.72 14.81 4.35
N ALA A 159 2.99 14.23 5.29
CA ALA A 159 3.53 13.35 6.32
C ALA A 159 3.04 11.92 6.10
N SER A 160 3.98 10.97 6.05
CA SER A 160 3.69 9.54 5.95
C SER A 160 3.97 8.87 7.29
N VAL A 161 2.93 8.34 7.92
CA VAL A 161 3.00 7.72 9.25
C VAL A 161 2.66 6.24 9.12
N ALA A 162 3.59 5.36 9.46
CA ALA A 162 3.40 3.91 9.40
C ALA A 162 3.43 3.29 10.80
N MET A 163 2.71 2.18 10.99
CA MET A 163 2.62 1.50 12.29
C MET A 163 2.82 -0.01 12.17
N GLN A 164 3.79 -0.55 12.89
CA GLN A 164 4.10 -1.97 12.86
C GLN A 164 3.37 -2.73 13.97
N TYR A 165 2.60 -3.74 13.57
CA TYR A 165 1.84 -4.61 14.48
C TYR A 165 2.36 -6.06 14.50
N GLY A 166 3.24 -6.43 13.56
CA GLY A 166 3.73 -7.79 13.41
C GLY A 166 5.13 -7.88 12.81
N LYS A 167 5.76 -9.05 12.96
CA LYS A 167 7.09 -9.39 12.42
C LYS A 167 7.08 -10.65 11.53
N LYS A 168 5.93 -11.31 11.36
CA LYS A 168 5.82 -12.55 10.58
C LYS A 168 5.49 -12.20 9.11
N PRO A 169 5.92 -13.01 8.12
CA PRO A 169 5.44 -12.87 6.75
C PRO A 169 3.90 -12.88 6.70
N SER A 170 3.30 -12.08 5.81
CA SER A 170 1.86 -11.74 5.84
C SER A 170 0.93 -12.96 5.96
N VAL A 171 1.13 -14.03 5.17
CA VAL A 171 0.27 -15.23 5.25
C VAL A 171 0.29 -15.90 6.64
N LYS A 172 1.35 -15.70 7.43
CA LYS A 172 1.51 -16.21 8.80
C LYS A 172 1.06 -15.23 9.88
N SER A 173 0.57 -14.04 9.50
CA SER A 173 0.11 -12.98 10.41
C SER A 173 -1.42 -12.82 10.41
N LEU A 174 -2.16 -13.79 9.88
CA LEU A 174 -3.64 -13.77 9.91
C LEU A 174 -4.18 -13.69 11.35
N ASP A 175 -3.44 -14.24 12.32
CA ASP A 175 -3.72 -14.16 13.76
C ASP A 175 -3.52 -12.75 14.36
N LYS A 176 -3.03 -11.79 13.56
CA LYS A 176 -2.66 -10.43 14.00
C LYS A 176 -3.52 -9.33 13.41
N VAL A 177 -4.58 -9.67 12.67
CA VAL A 177 -5.48 -8.68 12.08
C VAL A 177 -6.17 -7.86 13.18
N ASP A 178 -6.68 -8.51 14.23
CA ASP A 178 -7.36 -7.80 15.33
C ASP A 178 -6.41 -6.86 16.08
N ASP A 179 -5.17 -7.30 16.37
CA ASP A 179 -4.12 -6.48 16.99
C ASP A 179 -3.81 -5.24 16.13
N ALA A 180 -3.73 -5.43 14.80
CA ALA A 180 -3.47 -4.36 13.84
C ALA A 180 -4.64 -3.38 13.72
N THR A 181 -5.88 -3.89 13.71
CA THR A 181 -7.11 -3.10 13.69
C THR A 181 -7.20 -2.24 14.95
N ALA A 182 -6.91 -2.82 16.12
CA ALA A 182 -6.90 -2.09 17.38
C ALA A 182 -5.82 -1.00 17.40
N LEU A 183 -4.60 -1.30 16.93
CA LEU A 183 -3.54 -0.29 16.83
C LEU A 183 -3.89 0.83 15.85
N PHE A 184 -4.42 0.50 14.68
CA PHE A 184 -4.84 1.49 13.69
C PHE A 184 -5.96 2.39 14.24
N GLN A 185 -6.99 1.80 14.87
CA GLN A 185 -8.05 2.58 15.53
C GLN A 185 -7.47 3.54 16.57
N SER A 186 -6.58 3.08 17.46
CA SER A 186 -5.99 3.92 18.49
C SER A 186 -5.09 5.04 17.92
N VAL A 187 -4.40 4.81 16.80
CA VAL A 187 -3.66 5.87 16.08
C VAL A 187 -4.64 6.86 15.43
N LEU A 188 -5.66 6.35 14.73
CA LEU A 188 -6.66 7.18 14.06
C LEU A 188 -7.36 8.12 15.04
N ASP A 189 -7.83 7.60 16.18
CA ASP A 189 -8.53 8.39 17.19
C ASP A 189 -7.65 9.51 17.75
N LYS A 190 -6.36 9.24 17.97
CA LYS A 190 -5.40 10.23 18.46
C LYS A 190 -5.08 11.31 17.44
N PHE A 191 -4.89 10.94 16.18
CA PHE A 191 -4.63 11.88 15.09
C PHE A 191 -5.87 12.75 14.83
N HIS A 192 -7.05 12.14 14.76
CA HIS A 192 -8.31 12.86 14.60
C HIS A 192 -8.52 13.84 15.76
N ALA A 193 -8.36 13.41 17.02
CA ALA A 193 -8.51 14.30 18.17
C ALA A 193 -7.49 15.46 18.17
N HIS A 194 -6.25 15.23 17.71
CA HIS A 194 -5.26 16.29 17.58
C HIS A 194 -5.64 17.28 16.48
N ILE A 195 -6.04 16.80 15.30
CA ILE A 195 -6.47 17.64 14.16
C ILE A 195 -7.73 18.44 14.54
N ASP A 196 -8.66 17.85 15.27
CA ASP A 196 -9.87 18.53 15.74
C ASP A 196 -9.60 19.64 16.76
N ALA A 197 -8.48 19.57 17.48
CA ALA A 197 -8.04 20.63 18.37
C ALA A 197 -7.30 21.76 17.62
N MET A 198 -6.90 21.56 16.36
CA MET A 198 -6.23 22.58 15.55
C MET A 198 -7.22 23.62 15.01
N PRO A 199 -6.77 24.87 14.76
CA PRO A 199 -7.54 25.86 14.01
C PRO A 199 -7.94 25.32 12.64
N GLU A 200 -9.20 25.55 12.24
CA GLU A 200 -9.78 25.01 11.00
C GLU A 200 -8.91 25.26 9.76
N ALA A 201 -8.34 26.46 9.64
CA ALA A 201 -7.51 26.86 8.49
C ALA A 201 -6.17 26.09 8.36
N GLY A 202 -5.73 25.39 9.41
CA GLY A 202 -4.46 24.67 9.44
C GLY A 202 -4.60 23.15 9.53
N ARG A 203 -5.82 22.61 9.45
CA ARG A 203 -6.05 21.16 9.59
C ARG A 203 -5.52 20.40 8.37
N PRO A 204 -4.61 19.43 8.54
CA PRO A 204 -4.22 18.56 7.45
C PRO A 204 -5.40 17.67 7.05
N LYS A 205 -5.44 17.30 5.77
CA LYS A 205 -6.26 16.16 5.33
C LYS A 205 -5.69 14.87 5.88
N LEU A 206 -6.54 13.99 6.41
CA LEU A 206 -6.15 12.70 6.97
C LEU A 206 -6.61 11.56 6.07
N THR A 207 -5.66 10.81 5.54
CA THR A 207 -5.91 9.65 4.66
C THR A 207 -5.48 8.37 5.34
N ALA A 208 -6.24 7.28 5.18
CA ALA A 208 -5.80 5.94 5.55
C ALA A 208 -5.44 5.14 4.29
N TYR A 209 -4.28 4.49 4.32
CA TYR A 209 -3.83 3.57 3.28
C TYR A 209 -3.55 2.20 3.88
N GLY A 210 -4.19 1.15 3.36
CA GLY A 210 -3.93 -0.24 3.74
C GLY A 210 -3.64 -1.11 2.53
N GLU A 211 -2.69 -2.04 2.68
CA GLU A 211 -2.35 -3.00 1.62
C GLU A 211 -2.36 -4.43 2.16
N SER A 212 -2.98 -5.36 1.41
CA SER A 212 -3.07 -6.76 1.77
C SER A 212 -3.70 -6.95 3.17
N LEU A 213 -2.99 -7.56 4.13
CA LEU A 213 -3.48 -7.64 5.51
C LEU A 213 -3.71 -6.26 6.17
N GLY A 214 -2.91 -5.25 5.83
CA GLY A 214 -3.13 -3.90 6.35
C GLY A 214 -4.44 -3.31 5.84
N ALA A 215 -4.81 -3.60 4.59
CA ALA A 215 -6.10 -3.23 4.03
C ALA A 215 -7.25 -3.91 4.78
N TRP A 216 -7.10 -5.18 5.14
CA TRP A 216 -8.08 -5.87 5.99
C TRP A 216 -8.23 -5.14 7.33
N SER A 217 -7.13 -4.87 8.02
CA SER A 217 -7.17 -4.21 9.33
C SER A 217 -7.80 -2.81 9.28
N VAL A 218 -7.47 -2.00 8.26
CA VAL A 218 -8.11 -0.69 8.04
C VAL A 218 -9.62 -0.84 7.86
N GLN A 219 -10.07 -1.76 7.02
CA GLN A 219 -11.50 -1.89 6.75
C GLN A 219 -12.27 -2.44 7.95
N ASP A 220 -11.70 -3.40 8.67
CA ASP A 220 -12.39 -4.07 9.78
C ASP A 220 -12.55 -3.18 11.03
N THR A 221 -11.83 -2.04 11.10
CA THR A 221 -12.12 -0.92 12.02
C THR A 221 -13.60 -0.52 11.97
N TRP A 222 -14.21 -0.54 10.78
CA TRP A 222 -15.61 -0.18 10.59
C TRP A 222 -16.51 -1.39 10.27
N LEU A 223 -16.07 -2.62 10.58
CA LEU A 223 -16.84 -3.82 10.30
C LEU A 223 -18.26 -3.76 10.86
N GLN A 224 -18.39 -3.26 12.10
CA GLN A 224 -19.66 -3.20 12.84
C GLN A 224 -20.46 -1.92 12.57
N SER A 225 -19.77 -0.79 12.34
CA SER A 225 -20.39 0.53 12.18
C SER A 225 -20.67 0.91 10.73
N GLY A 226 -20.04 0.22 9.77
CA GLY A 226 -20.20 0.48 8.35
C GLY A 226 -19.67 1.85 7.92
N VAL A 227 -20.20 2.33 6.80
CA VAL A 227 -19.79 3.60 6.18
C VAL A 227 -20.03 4.79 7.10
N GLU A 228 -21.02 4.74 8.00
CA GLU A 228 -21.23 5.83 8.96
C GLU A 228 -20.09 5.91 9.99
N GLY A 229 -19.59 4.76 10.44
CA GLY A 229 -18.38 4.71 11.27
C GLY A 229 -17.19 5.34 10.57
N LEU A 230 -16.99 4.99 9.30
CA LEU A 230 -15.95 5.57 8.45
C LEU A 230 -16.12 7.09 8.30
N ARG A 231 -17.34 7.56 8.06
CA ARG A 231 -17.65 9.01 7.96
C ARG A 231 -17.33 9.76 9.25
N SER A 232 -17.54 9.13 10.40
CA SER A 232 -17.28 9.72 11.72
C SER A 232 -15.82 9.67 12.16
N SER A 233 -14.95 8.98 11.40
CA SER A 233 -13.57 8.72 11.83
C SER A 233 -12.60 9.86 11.54
N GLY A 234 -13.06 10.96 10.93
CA GLY A 234 -12.22 12.10 10.56
C GLY A 234 -11.30 11.87 9.37
N LEU A 235 -11.51 10.80 8.60
CA LEU A 235 -10.75 10.53 7.37
C LEU A 235 -11.36 11.24 6.17
N ASP A 236 -10.53 11.93 5.40
CA ASP A 236 -10.91 12.52 4.12
C ASP A 236 -10.94 11.48 3.01
N GLU A 237 -9.96 10.56 3.00
CA GLU A 237 -9.88 9.49 2.01
C GLU A 237 -9.42 8.15 2.65
N VAL A 238 -9.93 7.03 2.11
CA VAL A 238 -9.47 5.69 2.49
C VAL A 238 -9.15 4.88 1.25
N ILE A 239 -7.93 4.38 1.18
CA ILE A 239 -7.39 3.62 0.05
C ILE A 239 -7.00 2.22 0.54
N ASN A 240 -7.67 1.21 0.02
CA ASN A 240 -7.38 -0.19 0.29
C ASN A 240 -6.90 -0.88 -0.98
N VAL A 241 -5.78 -1.60 -0.90
CA VAL A 241 -5.15 -2.25 -2.05
C VAL A 241 -5.03 -3.74 -1.79
N GLY A 242 -5.53 -4.56 -2.73
CA GLY A 242 -5.36 -6.02 -2.67
C GLY A 242 -5.95 -6.65 -1.41
N SER A 243 -7.12 -6.22 -0.98
CA SER A 243 -7.73 -6.76 0.24
C SER A 243 -8.01 -8.26 0.10
N PRO A 244 -7.62 -9.11 1.07
CA PRO A 244 -7.93 -10.52 1.05
C PRO A 244 -9.43 -10.80 0.95
N ARG A 245 -9.80 -11.91 0.29
CA ARG A 245 -11.21 -12.27 0.09
C ARG A 245 -12.01 -12.30 1.38
N PHE A 246 -11.38 -12.75 2.46
CA PHE A 246 -11.99 -13.01 3.76
C PHE A 246 -12.02 -11.78 4.68
N SER A 247 -11.63 -10.60 4.20
CA SER A 247 -11.83 -9.35 4.94
C SER A 247 -13.31 -9.14 5.24
N GLY A 248 -13.66 -8.96 6.51
CA GLY A 248 -15.05 -8.93 6.98
C GLY A 248 -15.82 -7.78 6.36
N PHE A 249 -15.25 -6.58 6.43
CA PHE A 249 -15.90 -5.37 5.90
C PHE A 249 -16.04 -5.46 4.38
N ARG A 250 -14.99 -5.85 3.65
CA ARG A 250 -15.06 -6.05 2.19
C ARG A 250 -16.15 -7.05 1.80
N SER A 251 -16.19 -8.20 2.48
CA SER A 251 -17.19 -9.25 2.21
C SER A 251 -18.61 -8.74 2.39
N ARG A 252 -18.83 -7.86 3.36
CA ARG A 252 -20.11 -7.19 3.62
C ARG A 252 -20.40 -6.10 2.57
N ALA A 253 -19.48 -5.18 2.35
CA ALA A 253 -19.66 -4.01 1.49
C ALA A 253 -19.83 -4.37 0.01
N ILE A 254 -19.04 -5.33 -0.49
CA ILE A 254 -19.04 -5.75 -1.90
C ILE A 254 -19.90 -6.99 -2.11
N GLY A 255 -19.73 -8.02 -1.26
CA GLY A 255 -20.41 -9.30 -1.42
C GLY A 255 -21.91 -9.26 -1.09
N LEU A 256 -22.35 -8.27 -0.32
CA LEU A 256 -23.76 -7.99 -0.02
C LEU A 256 -24.14 -6.60 -0.51
N ALA A 257 -23.87 -6.29 -1.78
CA ALA A 257 -24.12 -4.98 -2.37
C ALA A 257 -25.48 -4.39 -1.93
N GLY A 258 -25.46 -3.19 -1.36
CA GLY A 258 -26.65 -2.54 -0.81
C GLY A 258 -27.02 -2.96 0.62
N HIS A 259 -26.09 -3.55 1.37
CA HIS A 259 -26.26 -3.83 2.80
C HIS A 259 -26.59 -2.55 3.56
N LYS A 260 -27.46 -2.63 4.59
CA LYS A 260 -27.94 -1.45 5.35
C LYS A 260 -26.82 -0.54 5.86
N LEU A 261 -25.68 -1.14 6.22
CA LEU A 261 -24.51 -0.44 6.75
C LEU A 261 -23.54 0.10 5.69
N ASP A 262 -23.53 -0.45 4.46
CA ASP A 262 -22.75 0.08 3.32
C ASP A 262 -23.65 0.18 2.08
N PRO A 263 -24.35 1.31 1.90
CA PRO A 263 -25.17 1.53 0.71
C PRO A 263 -24.33 1.45 -0.59
N THR A 264 -24.93 0.98 -1.67
CA THR A 264 -24.28 0.89 -2.98
C THR A 264 -23.65 2.22 -3.40
N GLY A 265 -22.41 2.17 -3.92
CA GLY A 265 -21.68 3.35 -4.39
C GLY A 265 -20.84 4.07 -3.33
N THR A 266 -20.95 3.68 -2.05
CA THR A 266 -20.14 4.27 -0.97
C THR A 266 -18.73 3.67 -0.89
N ILE A 267 -18.57 2.39 -1.23
CA ILE A 267 -17.28 1.73 -1.37
C ILE A 267 -17.13 1.37 -2.84
N PHE A 268 -16.06 1.87 -3.48
CA PHE A 268 -15.83 1.68 -4.91
C PHE A 268 -14.66 0.71 -5.12
N GLU A 269 -14.98 -0.50 -5.62
CA GLU A 269 -13.98 -1.48 -6.05
C GLU A 269 -13.68 -1.29 -7.54
N PHE A 270 -12.39 -1.21 -7.89
CA PHE A 270 -11.94 -1.03 -9.26
C PHE A 270 -10.68 -1.84 -9.54
N ASN A 271 -10.54 -2.27 -10.78
CA ASN A 271 -9.39 -3.03 -11.26
C ASN A 271 -8.19 -2.13 -11.56
N ASP A 272 -8.44 -0.97 -12.18
CA ASP A 272 -7.39 -0.06 -12.62
C ASP A 272 -7.87 1.39 -12.70
N ILE A 273 -6.92 2.31 -12.89
CA ILE A 273 -7.20 3.74 -12.92
C ILE A 273 -8.28 4.16 -13.92
N ASN A 274 -8.47 3.44 -15.03
CA ASN A 274 -9.47 3.83 -16.03
C ASN A 274 -10.89 3.67 -15.50
N GLU A 275 -11.15 2.65 -14.69
CA GLU A 275 -12.45 2.46 -14.05
C GLU A 275 -12.74 3.57 -13.03
N LEU A 276 -11.73 3.99 -12.27
CA LEU A 276 -11.84 5.14 -11.36
C LEU A 276 -12.10 6.45 -12.12
N ARG A 277 -11.39 6.67 -13.22
CA ARG A 277 -11.57 7.87 -14.07
C ARG A 277 -12.90 7.85 -14.85
N ALA A 278 -13.51 6.68 -15.04
CA ALA A 278 -14.80 6.55 -15.69
C ALA A 278 -15.99 6.91 -14.78
N LEU A 279 -15.78 7.05 -13.47
CA LEU A 279 -16.80 7.55 -12.57
C LEU A 279 -17.19 8.97 -12.94
N ASP A 280 -18.50 9.22 -13.05
CA ASP A 280 -19.00 10.58 -13.11
C ASP A 280 -18.81 11.30 -11.77
N ARG A 281 -18.93 12.62 -11.78
CA ARG A 281 -18.73 13.46 -10.59
C ARG A 281 -19.70 13.09 -9.45
N SER A 282 -20.96 12.81 -9.75
CA SER A 282 -21.96 12.48 -8.73
C SER A 282 -21.65 11.14 -8.05
N ALA A 283 -21.22 10.15 -8.83
CA ALA A 283 -20.81 8.85 -8.31
C ALA A 283 -19.57 9.00 -7.43
N ARG A 284 -18.58 9.78 -7.88
CA ARG A 284 -17.35 10.03 -7.14
C ARG A 284 -17.58 10.75 -5.81
N ASP A 285 -18.47 11.75 -5.77
CA ASP A 285 -18.83 12.46 -4.54
C ASP A 285 -19.52 11.55 -3.50
N GLY A 286 -20.11 10.44 -3.96
CA GLY A 286 -20.71 9.41 -3.11
C GLY A 286 -19.70 8.43 -2.50
N VAL A 287 -18.50 8.32 -3.07
CA VAL A 287 -17.48 7.38 -2.61
C VAL A 287 -16.91 7.83 -1.25
N ARG A 288 -16.73 6.88 -0.36
CA ARG A 288 -16.16 7.03 0.99
C ARG A 288 -14.92 6.16 1.19
N GLY A 289 -14.80 5.07 0.43
CA GLY A 289 -13.62 4.22 0.43
C GLY A 289 -13.32 3.67 -0.96
N TYR A 290 -12.05 3.66 -1.31
CA TYR A 290 -11.52 3.14 -2.56
C TYR A 290 -10.89 1.77 -2.31
N LEU A 291 -11.23 0.80 -3.17
CA LEU A 291 -10.70 -0.56 -3.10
C LEU A 291 -10.08 -0.93 -4.46
N LEU A 292 -8.77 -0.73 -4.60
CA LEU A 292 -8.04 -1.19 -5.78
C LEU A 292 -7.82 -2.71 -5.66
N THR A 293 -8.42 -3.45 -6.59
CA THR A 293 -8.34 -4.90 -6.59
C THR A 293 -8.22 -5.43 -8.00
N HIS A 294 -7.07 -6.00 -8.35
CA HIS A 294 -6.91 -6.63 -9.65
C HIS A 294 -7.88 -7.80 -9.76
N TYR A 295 -8.64 -7.83 -10.86
CA TYR A 295 -9.62 -8.88 -11.10
C TYR A 295 -8.99 -10.24 -11.35
N ASN A 296 -7.66 -10.32 -11.49
CA ASN A 296 -6.89 -11.57 -11.53
C ASN A 296 -6.08 -11.84 -10.24
N ASP A 297 -6.26 -11.05 -9.17
CA ASP A 297 -5.55 -11.24 -7.91
C ASP A 297 -5.99 -12.54 -7.20
N PRO A 298 -5.09 -13.53 -7.04
CA PRO A 298 -5.43 -14.76 -6.33
C PRO A 298 -5.72 -14.54 -4.84
N VAL A 299 -5.18 -13.51 -4.21
CA VAL A 299 -5.43 -13.17 -2.79
C VAL A 299 -6.89 -12.75 -2.57
N ASN A 300 -7.49 -12.05 -3.53
CA ASN A 300 -8.92 -11.71 -3.49
C ASN A 300 -9.84 -12.88 -3.94
N LYS A 301 -9.29 -13.87 -4.63
CA LYS A 301 -10.08 -14.99 -5.14
C LYS A 301 -10.10 -16.20 -4.22
N PHE A 302 -8.98 -16.45 -3.55
CA PHE A 302 -8.81 -17.65 -2.76
C PHE A 302 -9.75 -17.67 -1.56
N SER A 303 -10.39 -18.81 -1.36
CA SER A 303 -11.13 -19.13 -0.14
C SER A 303 -10.88 -20.59 0.21
N PRO A 304 -10.71 -20.95 1.50
CA PRO A 304 -10.67 -22.34 1.93
C PRO A 304 -11.91 -23.14 1.49
N ALA A 305 -13.05 -22.50 1.29
CA ALA A 305 -14.25 -23.15 0.76
C ALA A 305 -14.03 -23.74 -0.63
N MET A 306 -13.08 -23.21 -1.43
CA MET A 306 -12.79 -23.70 -2.79
C MET A 306 -12.37 -25.18 -2.86
N PHE A 307 -11.92 -25.75 -1.75
CA PHE A 307 -11.61 -27.18 -1.66
C PHE A 307 -12.87 -28.06 -1.82
N VAL A 308 -14.03 -27.57 -1.38
CA VAL A 308 -15.29 -28.35 -1.33
C VAL A 308 -16.46 -27.67 -2.04
N GLN A 309 -16.35 -26.38 -2.34
CA GLN A 309 -17.39 -25.55 -2.94
C GLN A 309 -16.83 -24.79 -4.15
N ARG A 310 -17.62 -24.75 -5.23
CA ARG A 310 -17.30 -23.91 -6.40
C ARG A 310 -17.39 -22.43 -6.01
N PRO A 311 -16.36 -21.61 -6.28
CA PRO A 311 -16.44 -20.19 -6.02
C PRO A 311 -17.32 -19.48 -7.07
N GLU A 312 -18.00 -18.44 -6.63
CA GLU A 312 -18.90 -17.60 -7.44
C GLU A 312 -18.23 -17.03 -8.69
N TRP A 313 -16.98 -16.55 -8.57
CA TRP A 313 -16.23 -15.94 -9.65
C TRP A 313 -15.78 -16.92 -10.76
N LEU A 314 -15.96 -18.24 -10.56
CA LEU A 314 -15.83 -19.28 -11.59
C LEU A 314 -17.20 -19.69 -12.13
N SER A 315 -18.13 -18.76 -12.40
CA SER A 315 -19.45 -19.11 -12.95
C SER A 315 -19.39 -19.49 -14.44
N ARG A 316 -20.46 -20.09 -14.99
CA ARG A 316 -20.46 -20.67 -16.36
C ARG A 316 -20.52 -19.65 -17.50
N SER A 317 -20.91 -18.40 -17.25
CA SER A 317 -21.15 -17.42 -18.32
C SER A 317 -19.93 -16.53 -18.58
N GLU A 318 -19.26 -16.03 -17.55
CA GLU A 318 -18.13 -15.11 -17.68
C GLU A 318 -17.16 -15.28 -16.50
N ASN A 319 -15.95 -15.77 -16.77
CA ASN A 319 -14.88 -15.72 -15.77
C ASN A 319 -14.45 -14.26 -15.60
N ALA A 320 -14.12 -13.85 -14.37
CA ALA A 320 -13.60 -12.51 -14.08
C ALA A 320 -12.43 -12.15 -15.02
N MET A 321 -12.28 -10.87 -15.36
CA MET A 321 -11.22 -10.39 -16.25
C MET A 321 -9.85 -10.89 -15.77
N GLY A 322 -9.05 -11.43 -16.70
CA GLY A 322 -7.74 -12.04 -16.40
C GLY A 322 -7.78 -13.47 -15.84
N VAL A 323 -8.96 -14.09 -15.64
CA VAL A 323 -9.09 -15.52 -15.33
C VAL A 323 -9.32 -16.32 -16.63
N PRO A 324 -8.57 -17.41 -16.90
CA PRO A 324 -8.72 -18.18 -18.14
C PRO A 324 -10.16 -18.67 -18.35
N ARG A 325 -10.80 -18.32 -19.47
CA ARG A 325 -12.21 -18.66 -19.77
C ARG A 325 -12.55 -20.15 -19.71
N LYS A 326 -11.55 -21.01 -19.92
CA LYS A 326 -11.69 -22.48 -19.89
C LYS A 326 -11.46 -23.09 -18.50
N MET A 327 -11.10 -22.28 -17.50
CA MET A 327 -10.89 -22.75 -16.14
C MET A 327 -12.19 -23.36 -15.60
N LYS A 328 -12.10 -24.60 -15.12
CA LYS A 328 -13.20 -25.31 -14.48
C LYS A 328 -12.86 -25.52 -13.02
N TRP A 329 -13.86 -25.38 -12.17
CA TRP A 329 -13.70 -25.80 -10.78
C TRP A 329 -13.62 -27.33 -10.70
N LEU A 330 -12.57 -27.81 -10.06
CA LEU A 330 -12.34 -29.21 -9.71
C LEU A 330 -12.19 -29.27 -8.19
N PRO A 331 -13.08 -29.98 -7.46
CA PRO A 331 -12.98 -30.11 -6.00
C PRO A 331 -11.58 -30.58 -5.57
N GLY A 332 -11.06 -30.01 -4.48
CA GLY A 332 -9.68 -30.20 -4.01
C GLY A 332 -8.63 -29.53 -4.89
N VAL A 333 -8.60 -29.83 -6.19
CA VAL A 333 -7.59 -29.34 -7.15
C VAL A 333 -7.60 -27.81 -7.27
N SER A 334 -8.78 -27.20 -7.46
CA SER A 334 -8.90 -25.74 -7.53
C SER A 334 -8.56 -25.05 -6.21
N GLY A 335 -8.78 -25.72 -5.07
CA GLY A 335 -8.33 -25.26 -3.76
C GLY A 335 -6.81 -25.24 -3.65
N LEU A 336 -6.13 -26.33 -4.02
CA LEU A 336 -4.66 -26.39 -4.08
C LEU A 336 -4.09 -25.36 -5.06
N GLN A 337 -4.70 -25.22 -6.24
CA GLN A 337 -4.30 -24.23 -7.24
C GLN A 337 -4.39 -22.82 -6.67
N GLY A 338 -5.49 -22.46 -6.00
CA GLY A 338 -5.64 -21.15 -5.37
C GLY A 338 -4.60 -20.85 -4.28
N VAL A 339 -4.16 -21.88 -3.52
CA VAL A 339 -3.04 -21.73 -2.57
C VAL A 339 -1.74 -21.41 -3.32
N MET A 340 -1.42 -22.18 -4.37
CA MET A 340 -0.22 -21.96 -5.18
C MET A 340 -0.23 -20.60 -5.88
N ASP A 341 -1.36 -20.21 -6.45
CA ASP A 341 -1.54 -18.91 -7.11
C ASP A 341 -1.37 -17.77 -6.09
N THR A 342 -1.87 -17.92 -4.86
CA THR A 342 -1.66 -16.93 -3.78
C THR A 342 -0.18 -16.79 -3.41
N ILE A 343 0.54 -17.91 -3.30
CA ILE A 343 2.00 -17.90 -3.03
C ILE A 343 2.75 -17.21 -4.16
N ASN A 344 2.44 -17.55 -5.42
CA ASN A 344 3.12 -16.98 -6.59
C ASN A 344 2.76 -15.50 -6.80
N GLY A 345 1.48 -15.15 -6.64
CA GLY A 345 0.97 -13.80 -6.84
C GLY A 345 1.54 -12.79 -5.83
N THR A 346 1.92 -13.25 -4.64
CA THR A 346 2.52 -12.43 -3.57
C THR A 346 4.04 -12.33 -3.65
N ASN A 347 4.67 -12.90 -4.68
CA ASN A 347 6.12 -12.85 -4.89
C ASN A 347 6.46 -12.13 -6.21
N PRO A 348 6.36 -10.79 -6.23
CA PRO A 348 6.55 -10.03 -7.45
C PRO A 348 7.98 -10.14 -7.99
N ASN A 349 8.13 -10.05 -9.30
CA ASN A 349 9.44 -10.02 -9.93
C ASN A 349 10.18 -8.72 -9.57
N ALA A 350 11.33 -8.89 -8.93
CA ALA A 350 12.25 -7.82 -8.59
C ALA A 350 12.61 -7.00 -9.85
N GLY A 351 12.45 -5.67 -9.80
CA GLY A 351 12.87 -4.77 -10.87
C GLY A 351 11.92 -4.64 -12.07
N ILE A 352 10.80 -5.38 -12.11
CA ILE A 352 9.74 -5.22 -13.10
C ILE A 352 8.49 -4.75 -12.38
N LEU A 353 8.03 -3.53 -12.67
CA LEU A 353 6.74 -3.04 -12.18
C LEU A 353 5.64 -3.66 -13.04
N ALA A 354 4.79 -4.50 -12.43
CA ALA A 354 3.67 -5.13 -13.10
C ALA A 354 2.33 -4.65 -12.51
N ARG A 355 1.25 -4.86 -13.27
CA ARG A 355 -0.15 -4.56 -12.90
C ARG A 355 -0.97 -5.84 -12.95
N THR A 356 -0.53 -6.86 -12.22
CA THR A 356 -1.09 -8.21 -12.36
C THR A 356 -0.98 -9.01 -11.07
N GLY A 357 -1.99 -9.82 -10.79
CA GLY A 357 -2.03 -10.59 -9.56
C GLY A 357 -2.02 -9.66 -8.35
N HIS A 358 -1.18 -9.99 -7.35
CA HIS A 358 -1.04 -9.19 -6.13
C HIS A 358 0.11 -8.16 -6.22
N ASP A 359 0.59 -7.84 -7.42
CA ASP A 359 1.54 -6.75 -7.65
C ASP A 359 0.80 -5.51 -8.15
N TYR A 360 0.70 -4.50 -7.28
CA TYR A 360 0.00 -3.24 -7.50
C TYR A 360 0.95 -2.06 -7.76
N ARG A 361 2.27 -2.31 -7.81
CA ARG A 361 3.28 -1.23 -7.76
C ARG A 361 3.16 -0.20 -8.89
N ALA A 362 2.80 -0.66 -10.10
CA ALA A 362 2.62 0.22 -11.26
C ALA A 362 1.30 1.03 -11.24
N ASP A 363 0.34 0.68 -10.39
CA ASP A 363 -0.93 1.41 -10.23
C ASP A 363 -0.82 2.59 -9.27
N MET A 364 0.21 2.61 -8.42
CA MET A 364 0.24 3.49 -7.25
C MET A 364 0.29 4.97 -7.61
N ALA A 365 1.16 5.42 -8.50
CA ALA A 365 1.21 6.83 -8.89
C ALA A 365 -0.13 7.34 -9.47
N PRO A 366 -0.71 6.73 -10.53
CA PRO A 366 -1.98 7.23 -11.07
C PRO A 366 -3.13 7.15 -10.05
N VAL A 367 -3.19 6.12 -9.20
CA VAL A 367 -4.26 5.99 -8.19
C VAL A 367 -4.11 7.01 -7.06
N MET A 368 -2.90 7.22 -6.55
CA MET A 368 -2.65 8.21 -5.51
C MET A 368 -2.96 9.62 -6.02
N ALA A 369 -2.52 9.98 -7.23
CA ALA A 369 -2.79 11.28 -7.82
C ALA A 369 -4.30 11.56 -7.95
N GLU A 370 -5.06 10.55 -8.36
CA GLU A 370 -6.49 10.63 -8.58
C GLU A 370 -7.26 10.72 -7.24
N VAL A 371 -6.97 9.85 -6.27
CA VAL A 371 -7.68 9.84 -4.99
C VAL A 371 -7.32 11.06 -4.13
N LEU A 372 -6.03 11.43 -4.07
CA LEU A 372 -5.59 12.59 -3.28
C LEU A 372 -5.92 13.93 -3.96
N GLY A 373 -6.33 13.92 -5.23
CA GLY A 373 -6.74 15.10 -5.98
C GLY A 373 -5.61 16.09 -6.22
N THR A 374 -4.38 15.62 -6.47
CA THR A 374 -3.18 16.47 -6.54
C THR A 374 -3.09 17.28 -7.84
N GLY A 375 -3.91 16.98 -8.84
CA GLY A 375 -3.86 17.65 -10.15
C GLY A 375 -2.60 17.34 -10.95
N THR A 376 -1.91 16.24 -10.63
CA THR A 376 -0.70 15.80 -11.31
C THR A 376 -0.97 15.51 -12.79
N THR A 377 -0.20 16.14 -13.67
CA THR A 377 -0.34 15.97 -15.13
C THR A 377 0.20 14.63 -15.60
N GLU A 378 -0.26 14.14 -16.76
CA GLU A 378 0.28 12.90 -17.38
C GLU A 378 1.80 12.97 -17.64
N SER A 379 2.32 14.17 -17.95
CA SER A 379 3.76 14.38 -18.10
C SER A 379 4.52 14.23 -16.77
N GLN A 380 3.95 14.71 -15.66
CA GLN A 380 4.50 14.51 -14.33
C GLN A 380 4.39 13.04 -13.90
N LEU A 381 3.25 12.39 -14.11
CA LEU A 381 3.06 10.96 -13.83
C LEU A 381 4.10 10.10 -14.56
N SER A 382 4.42 10.40 -15.82
CA SER A 382 5.48 9.71 -16.56
C SER A 382 6.86 9.87 -15.90
N ARG A 383 7.20 11.07 -15.40
CA ARG A 383 8.47 11.30 -14.68
C ARG A 383 8.50 10.60 -13.33
N ILE A 384 7.38 10.64 -12.59
CA ILE A 384 7.21 9.93 -11.32
C ILE A 384 7.43 8.43 -11.54
N ASN A 385 6.77 7.82 -12.52
CA ASN A 385 6.94 6.40 -12.86
C ASN A 385 8.40 6.05 -13.20
N GLY A 386 9.12 6.94 -13.90
CA GLY A 386 10.56 6.79 -14.13
C GLY A 386 11.38 6.77 -12.83
N ALA A 387 11.09 7.69 -11.91
CA ALA A 387 11.75 7.76 -10.61
C ALA A 387 11.43 6.56 -9.70
N LEU A 388 10.16 6.12 -9.67
CA LEU A 388 9.72 4.92 -8.95
C LEU A 388 10.40 3.66 -9.49
N THR A 389 10.61 3.58 -10.80
CA THR A 389 11.38 2.49 -11.42
C THR A 389 12.83 2.48 -10.92
N GLN A 390 13.49 3.65 -10.83
CA GLN A 390 14.85 3.76 -10.29
C GLN A 390 14.91 3.39 -8.80
N LEU A 391 13.89 3.76 -8.02
CA LEU A 391 13.77 3.35 -6.62
C LEU A 391 13.69 1.83 -6.50
N GLU A 392 12.87 1.17 -7.32
CA GLU A 392 12.77 -0.29 -7.31
C GLU A 392 14.08 -0.96 -7.73
N LEU A 393 14.76 -0.47 -8.78
CA LEU A 393 16.07 -0.97 -9.19
C LEU A 393 17.12 -0.82 -8.08
N ALA A 394 17.11 0.28 -7.33
CA ALA A 394 17.99 0.47 -6.17
C ALA A 394 17.80 -0.63 -5.13
N ARG A 395 16.55 -1.02 -4.87
CA ARG A 395 16.20 -2.04 -3.87
C ARG A 395 16.65 -3.44 -4.28
N VAL A 396 16.72 -3.72 -5.59
CA VAL A 396 17.18 -5.00 -6.12
C VAL A 396 18.70 -5.06 -6.19
N ASN A 397 19.35 -3.96 -6.58
CA ASN A 397 20.77 -3.97 -6.90
C ASN A 397 21.69 -3.64 -5.72
N MET A 398 21.18 -3.04 -4.63
CA MET A 398 22.02 -2.57 -3.53
C MET A 398 21.92 -3.45 -2.28
N PRO A 399 23.01 -3.58 -1.50
CA PRO A 399 23.01 -4.32 -0.25
C PRO A 399 22.00 -3.75 0.75
N LYS A 400 21.55 -4.60 1.68
CA LYS A 400 20.58 -4.23 2.73
C LYS A 400 21.05 -2.95 3.46
N PRO A 401 20.14 -2.02 3.78
CA PRO A 401 20.51 -0.80 4.48
C PRO A 401 21.19 -1.14 5.81
N THR A 402 22.43 -0.69 5.96
CA THR A 402 23.10 -0.70 7.26
C THR A 402 22.34 0.26 8.18
N PRO A 403 22.06 -0.10 9.44
CA PRO A 403 21.57 0.85 10.43
C PRO A 403 22.46 2.10 10.38
N ARG A 404 21.86 3.29 10.38
CA ARG A 404 22.64 4.51 10.56
C ARG A 404 23.36 4.33 11.90
N LEU A 405 24.69 4.25 11.87
CA LEU A 405 25.48 4.29 13.08
C LEU A 405 25.03 5.53 13.84
N ALA A 406 24.57 5.31 15.08
CA ALA A 406 24.32 6.36 16.04
C ALA A 406 25.43 7.40 15.91
N VAL A 407 25.02 8.67 15.80
CA VAL A 407 25.94 9.78 16.06
C VAL A 407 26.64 9.43 17.37
N ALA A 408 27.95 9.18 17.31
CA ALA A 408 28.74 8.93 18.48
C ALA A 408 28.50 10.09 19.46
N ALA A 409 28.23 9.73 20.71
CA ALA A 409 27.99 10.65 21.82
C ALA A 409 29.08 11.72 21.96
#